data_AF-A0A0R3RWU8-F1
#
_entry.id   AF-A0A0R3RWU8-F1
#
_cell.length_a   1.000
_cell.length_b   1.000
_cell.length_c   1.000
_cell.angle_alpha   90.00
_cell.angle_beta   90.00
_cell.angle_gamma   90.00
#
_symmetry.space_group_name_H-M   'P 1'
#
loop_
_entity.id
_entity.type
_entity.pdbx_description
1 polymer ?
#
loop_
_entity_poly.entity_id
_entity_poly.type
_entity_poly.pdbx_seq_one_letter_code
_entity_poly.pdbx_strand_id
1 'polypeptide(L)'
;MTQNLPTMVYSAPEMAMVQTAQQFINGAKNSMKWLIEPGLIRYFSLNEPRPIFTARIQQETIYTMEEISNIVGKETIDEFENRIAKVVSKLKFPPKTSTILIAEDCVINAIIQKFIRNGNKLTTKQHLTITKRIPRLSLMHFDVDSSGKWRPSSASLPGLQGATCTMFNQPDLSFLIRPTRDF
;
A
#
# COMPACT_ATOMS: atom_id res chain seq x y z
N MET A 1 27.98 -12.58 -4.53
CA MET A 1 26.54 -12.60 -4.20
C MET A 1 25.89 -11.42 -4.91
N THR A 2 25.14 -11.65 -5.97
CA THR A 2 24.35 -10.59 -6.62
C THR A 2 23.12 -10.34 -5.74
N GLN A 3 23.03 -9.17 -5.10
CA GLN A 3 21.79 -8.71 -4.50
C GLN A 3 20.74 -8.66 -5.62
N ASN A 4 19.60 -9.33 -5.46
CA ASN A 4 18.45 -9.17 -6.36
C ASN A 4 17.96 -7.73 -6.21
N LEU A 5 18.51 -6.82 -7.01
CA LEU A 5 18.11 -5.43 -6.97
C LEU A 5 16.67 -5.33 -7.47
N PRO A 6 15.80 -4.58 -6.78
CA PRO A 6 14.48 -4.34 -7.29
C PRO A 6 14.57 -3.53 -8.57
N THR A 7 14.03 -4.05 -9.66
CA THR A 7 14.02 -3.36 -10.96
C THR A 7 12.66 -2.78 -11.31
N MET A 8 11.61 -3.23 -10.60
CA MET A 8 10.23 -2.83 -10.85
C MET A 8 9.52 -2.49 -9.53
N VAL A 9 8.87 -1.34 -9.50
CA VAL A 9 8.01 -0.87 -8.41
C VAL A 9 6.61 -0.64 -8.96
N TYR A 10 5.63 -1.26 -8.35
CA TYR A 10 4.21 -0.97 -8.55
C TYR A 10 3.68 -0.26 -7.31
N SER A 11 2.97 0.85 -7.48
CA SER A 11 2.26 1.49 -6.38
C SER A 11 0.77 1.60 -6.66
N ALA A 12 -0.02 1.51 -5.61
CA ALA A 12 -1.42 1.88 -5.65
C ALA A 12 -1.58 3.41 -5.90
N PRO A 13 -2.74 3.87 -6.39
CA PRO A 13 -2.93 5.25 -6.86
C PRO A 13 -3.11 6.28 -5.73
N GLU A 14 -3.27 5.84 -4.48
CA GLU A 14 -3.35 6.70 -3.30
C GLU A 14 -2.11 7.58 -3.17
N MET A 15 -2.29 8.87 -2.90
CA MET A 15 -1.17 9.83 -2.77
C MET A 15 -0.12 9.36 -1.75
N ALA A 16 -0.56 8.76 -0.63
CA ALA A 16 0.36 8.22 0.37
C ALA A 16 1.24 7.09 -0.19
N MET A 17 0.69 6.23 -1.06
CA MET A 17 1.43 5.14 -1.69
C MET A 17 2.39 5.66 -2.76
N VAL A 18 1.95 6.64 -3.55
CA VAL A 18 2.78 7.33 -4.54
C VAL A 18 3.97 8.03 -3.87
N GLN A 19 3.75 8.76 -2.78
CA GLN A 19 4.81 9.41 -2.01
C GLN A 19 5.76 8.39 -1.38
N THR A 20 5.23 7.28 -0.86
CA THR A 20 6.05 6.20 -0.30
C THR A 20 6.94 5.56 -1.38
N ALA A 21 6.40 5.31 -2.58
CA ALA A 21 7.17 4.80 -3.71
C ALA A 21 8.28 5.75 -4.14
N GLN A 22 7.99 7.04 -4.22
CA GLN A 22 8.99 8.05 -4.55
C GLN A 22 10.13 8.09 -3.51
N GLN A 23 9.80 8.07 -2.22
CA GLN A 23 10.82 8.04 -1.15
C GLN A 23 11.64 6.75 -1.20
N PHE A 24 10.99 5.61 -1.44
CA PHE A 24 11.66 4.32 -1.59
C PHE A 24 12.68 4.34 -2.74
N ILE A 25 12.27 4.80 -3.92
CA ILE A 25 13.13 4.88 -5.11
C ILE A 25 14.31 5.83 -4.86
N ASN A 26 14.05 7.02 -4.29
CA ASN A 26 15.08 7.99 -3.95
C ASN A 26 16.09 7.42 -2.96
N GLY A 27 15.63 6.68 -1.95
CA GLY A 27 16.47 6.06 -0.94
C GLY A 27 17.31 4.89 -1.47
N ALA A 28 16.79 4.13 -2.43
CA ALA A 28 17.46 2.96 -2.98
C ALA A 28 18.64 3.27 -3.91
N LYS A 29 18.77 4.51 -4.40
CA LYS A 29 19.87 5.00 -5.27
C LYS A 29 20.13 4.13 -6.52
N ASN A 30 19.12 3.41 -6.99
CA ASN A 30 19.18 2.51 -8.14
C ASN A 30 18.15 2.93 -9.21
N SER A 31 18.44 2.66 -10.48
CA SER A 31 17.45 2.84 -11.55
C SER A 31 16.35 1.80 -11.45
N MET A 32 15.18 2.23 -10.99
CA MET A 32 13.97 1.40 -10.89
C MET A 32 12.92 1.90 -11.89
N LYS A 33 12.22 0.96 -12.53
CA LYS A 33 10.99 1.29 -13.26
C LYS A 33 9.84 1.39 -12.26
N TRP A 34 9.07 2.46 -12.33
CA TRP A 34 7.92 2.68 -11.45
C TRP A 34 6.65 2.86 -12.28
N LEU A 35 5.61 2.12 -11.92
CA LEU A 35 4.28 2.19 -12.50
C LEU A 35 3.24 2.35 -11.39
N ILE A 36 2.27 3.25 -11.59
CA ILE A 36 1.05 3.27 -10.77
C ILE A 36 0.07 2.28 -11.38
N GLU A 37 -0.44 1.36 -10.57
CA GLU A 37 -1.45 0.38 -10.96
C GLU A 37 -2.81 0.76 -10.35
N PRO A 38 -3.76 1.29 -11.15
CA PRO A 38 -5.08 1.72 -10.68
C PRO A 38 -5.84 0.60 -9.96
N GLY A 39 -5.67 -0.64 -10.43
CA GLY A 39 -6.34 -1.81 -9.88
C GLY A 39 -5.87 -2.21 -8.47
N LEU A 40 -4.79 -1.61 -7.95
CA LEU A 40 -4.32 -1.81 -6.56
C LEU A 40 -4.97 -0.87 -5.55
N ILE A 41 -5.93 -0.04 -5.98
CA ILE A 41 -6.69 0.82 -5.08
C ILE A 41 -7.33 0.02 -3.91
N ARG A 42 -7.26 0.59 -2.71
CA ARG A 42 -7.81 0.00 -1.50
C ARG A 42 -9.32 -0.23 -1.58
N TYR A 43 -9.83 -1.01 -0.63
CA TYR A 43 -11.25 -1.15 -0.44
C TYR A 43 -11.88 0.15 0.05
N PHE A 44 -13.03 0.50 -0.51
CA PHE A 44 -13.87 1.63 -0.09
C PHE A 44 -15.24 1.11 0.28
N SER A 45 -15.66 1.39 1.51
CA SER A 45 -17.03 1.06 1.91
C SER A 45 -18.04 1.97 1.21
N LEU A 46 -19.28 1.49 1.04
CA LEU A 46 -20.37 2.24 0.38
C LEU A 46 -20.56 3.67 0.91
N ASN A 47 -20.33 3.87 2.19
CA ASN A 47 -20.57 5.15 2.89
C ASN A 47 -19.31 6.00 3.04
N GLU A 48 -18.18 5.53 2.53
CA GLU A 48 -16.93 6.27 2.61
C GLU A 48 -16.88 7.38 1.54
N PRO A 49 -16.40 8.58 1.86
CA PRO A 49 -16.20 9.63 0.87
C PRO A 49 -15.31 9.13 -0.27
N ARG A 50 -15.77 9.29 -1.51
CA ARG A 50 -15.00 8.88 -2.69
C ARG A 50 -13.85 9.86 -2.89
N PRO A 51 -12.59 9.44 -2.73
CA PRO A 51 -11.48 10.32 -2.97
C PRO A 51 -11.32 10.58 -4.47
N ILE A 52 -10.86 11.78 -4.79
CA ILE A 52 -10.41 12.11 -6.14
C ILE A 52 -8.93 11.77 -6.21
N PHE A 53 -8.58 10.82 -7.06
CA PHE A 53 -7.19 10.46 -7.29
C PHE A 53 -6.63 11.38 -8.37
N THR A 54 -5.88 12.40 -7.96
CA THR A 54 -5.04 13.18 -8.86
C THR A 54 -3.58 12.92 -8.50
N ALA A 55 -2.96 11.95 -9.16
CA ALA A 55 -1.52 11.77 -9.05
C ALA A 55 -0.84 12.61 -10.15
N ARG A 56 0.01 13.58 -9.76
CA ARG A 56 0.97 14.23 -10.66
C ARG A 56 2.28 13.50 -10.56
N ILE A 57 2.55 12.58 -11.48
CA ILE A 57 3.89 12.02 -11.66
C ILE A 57 4.57 12.86 -12.72
N GLN A 58 5.72 13.45 -12.39
CA GLN A 58 6.55 14.28 -13.28
C GLN A 58 5.75 15.37 -14.03
N GLN A 59 5.50 16.50 -13.36
CA GLN A 59 5.05 17.81 -13.87
C GLN A 59 3.86 17.93 -14.86
N GLU A 60 3.34 16.88 -15.51
CA GLU A 60 2.33 17.05 -16.58
C GLU A 60 1.16 16.06 -16.59
N THR A 61 1.24 14.90 -15.94
CA THR A 61 0.14 13.91 -16.07
C THR A 61 -0.78 13.93 -14.86
N ILE A 62 -2.04 14.38 -15.03
CA ILE A 62 -3.13 14.15 -14.07
C ILE A 62 -3.89 12.91 -14.55
N TYR A 63 -3.72 11.80 -13.85
CA TYR A 63 -4.56 10.63 -14.10
C TYR A 63 -5.90 10.78 -13.37
N THR A 64 -6.94 11.25 -14.07
CA THR A 64 -8.31 10.93 -13.67
C THR A 64 -8.59 9.52 -14.16
N MET A 65 -8.38 8.52 -13.32
CA MET A 65 -8.53 7.13 -13.73
C MET A 65 -10.04 6.79 -13.72
N GLU A 66 -10.71 6.90 -14.86
CA GLU A 66 -12.10 6.43 -15.02
C GLU A 66 -12.27 4.97 -14.52
N GLU A 67 -11.23 4.16 -14.72
CA GLU A 67 -11.12 2.80 -14.19
C GLU A 67 -11.34 2.73 -12.67
N ILE A 68 -10.85 3.72 -11.91
CA ILE A 68 -11.04 3.80 -10.46
C ILE A 68 -12.48 4.18 -10.10
N SER A 69 -13.11 5.10 -10.84
CA SER A 69 -14.50 5.51 -10.60
C SER A 69 -15.49 4.34 -10.76
N ASN A 70 -15.12 3.32 -11.53
CA ASN A 70 -15.89 2.10 -11.69
C ASN A 70 -15.73 1.10 -10.53
N ILE A 71 -14.72 1.28 -9.68
CA ILE A 71 -14.38 0.38 -8.57
C ILE A 71 -14.85 0.93 -7.22
N VAL A 72 -14.62 2.23 -6.97
CA VAL A 72 -14.78 2.83 -5.63
C VAL A 72 -16.22 2.75 -5.11
N GLY A 73 -16.38 2.12 -3.95
CA GLY A 73 -17.64 2.04 -3.21
C GLY A 73 -18.71 1.15 -3.86
N LYS A 74 -18.32 0.30 -4.81
CA LYS A 74 -19.23 -0.59 -5.56
C LYS A 74 -18.98 -2.08 -5.29
N GLU A 75 -17.81 -2.43 -4.77
CA GLU A 75 -17.40 -3.81 -4.54
C GLU A 75 -17.77 -4.28 -3.13
N THR A 76 -18.11 -5.56 -3.01
CA THR A 76 -18.05 -6.33 -1.78
C THR A 76 -16.61 -6.69 -1.43
N ILE A 77 -16.37 -7.20 -0.21
CA ILE A 77 -15.03 -7.65 0.20
C ILE A 77 -14.53 -8.79 -0.69
N ASP A 78 -15.39 -9.73 -1.07
CA ASP A 78 -15.01 -10.86 -1.94
C ASP A 78 -14.65 -10.38 -3.36
N GLU A 79 -15.40 -9.43 -3.90
CA GLU A 79 -15.11 -8.80 -5.20
C GLU A 79 -13.80 -8.02 -5.16
N PHE A 80 -13.55 -7.27 -4.08
CA PHE A 80 -12.28 -6.60 -3.83
C PHE A 80 -11.11 -7.59 -3.86
N GLU A 81 -11.18 -8.67 -3.09
CA GLU A 81 -10.08 -9.65 -3.06
C GLU A 81 -9.87 -10.32 -4.43
N ASN A 82 -10.96 -10.59 -5.17
CA ASN A 82 -10.88 -11.15 -6.52
C ASN A 82 -10.26 -10.17 -7.52
N ARG A 83 -10.58 -8.86 -7.41
CA ARG A 83 -9.93 -7.82 -8.20
C ARG A 83 -8.44 -7.79 -7.93
N ILE A 84 -8.02 -7.77 -6.65
CA ILE A 84 -6.60 -7.76 -6.31
C ILE A 84 -5.88 -8.99 -6.89
N ALA A 85 -6.48 -10.18 -6.81
CA ALA A 85 -5.93 -11.38 -7.45
C ALA A 85 -5.79 -11.23 -8.98
N LYS A 86 -6.80 -10.68 -9.65
CA LYS A 86 -6.79 -10.44 -11.10
C LYS A 86 -5.75 -9.40 -11.52
N VAL A 87 -5.53 -8.37 -10.70
CA VAL A 87 -4.55 -7.31 -10.97
C VAL A 87 -3.14 -7.87 -10.77
N VAL A 88 -2.87 -8.49 -9.62
CA VAL A 88 -1.55 -9.03 -9.27
C VAL A 88 -1.10 -10.12 -10.25
N SER A 89 -2.01 -10.98 -10.71
CA SER A 89 -1.69 -12.00 -11.72
C SER A 89 -1.31 -11.45 -13.10
N LYS A 90 -1.64 -10.18 -13.40
CA LYS A 90 -1.27 -9.50 -14.65
C LYS A 90 0.03 -8.68 -14.52
N LEU A 91 0.50 -8.42 -13.30
CA LEU A 91 1.74 -7.68 -13.09
C LEU A 91 2.92 -8.48 -13.64
N LYS A 92 3.94 -7.76 -14.12
CA LYS A 92 5.16 -8.37 -14.63
C LYS A 92 6.12 -8.58 -13.47
N PHE A 93 6.52 -9.82 -13.25
CA PHE A 93 7.56 -10.21 -12.28
C PHE A 93 8.79 -10.68 -13.05
N PRO A 94 9.76 -9.78 -13.36
CA PRO A 94 10.90 -10.16 -14.18
C PRO A 94 11.77 -11.21 -13.46
N PRO A 95 12.22 -12.27 -14.15
CA PRO A 95 12.96 -13.34 -13.53
C PRO A 95 14.30 -12.83 -12.98
N LYS A 96 14.75 -13.41 -11.86
CA LYS A 96 16.03 -13.06 -11.17
C LYS A 96 16.10 -11.60 -10.69
N THR A 97 14.96 -10.93 -10.52
CA THR A 97 14.88 -9.59 -9.96
C THR A 97 13.80 -9.54 -8.88
N SER A 98 13.86 -8.52 -8.03
CA SER A 98 12.78 -8.26 -7.08
C SER A 98 11.78 -7.28 -7.69
N THR A 99 10.49 -7.54 -7.45
CA THR A 99 9.41 -6.60 -7.73
C THR A 99 8.85 -6.12 -6.40
N ILE A 100 8.65 -4.82 -6.28
CA ILE A 100 8.12 -4.21 -5.06
C ILE A 100 6.71 -3.71 -5.35
N LEU A 101 5.79 -4.04 -4.44
CA LEU A 101 4.42 -3.60 -4.47
C LEU A 101 4.14 -2.73 -3.24
N ILE A 102 3.74 -1.49 -3.46
CA ILE A 102 3.47 -0.49 -2.41
C ILE A 102 1.98 -0.19 -2.44
N ALA A 103 1.26 -0.68 -1.43
CA ALA A 103 -0.19 -0.55 -1.33
C ALA A 103 -0.62 -0.51 0.14
N GLU A 104 -1.89 -0.16 0.34
CA GLU A 104 -2.52 -0.15 1.67
C GLU A 104 -2.60 -1.56 2.28
N ASP A 105 -2.69 -1.62 3.61
CA ASP A 105 -2.69 -2.85 4.39
C ASP A 105 -3.77 -3.85 3.93
N CYS A 106 -4.97 -3.37 3.60
CA CYS A 106 -6.07 -4.20 3.11
C CYS A 106 -5.75 -4.86 1.75
N VAL A 107 -4.97 -4.21 0.90
CA VAL A 107 -4.52 -4.76 -0.39
C VAL A 107 -3.50 -5.85 -0.15
N ILE A 108 -2.52 -5.61 0.73
CA ILE A 108 -1.53 -6.62 1.12
C ILE A 108 -2.21 -7.84 1.75
N ASN A 109 -3.21 -7.61 2.61
CA ASN A 109 -4.02 -8.68 3.19
C ASN A 109 -4.75 -9.51 2.13
N ALA A 110 -5.38 -8.87 1.13
CA ALA A 110 -6.05 -9.57 0.04
C ALA A 110 -5.07 -10.46 -0.76
N ILE A 111 -3.85 -9.97 -1.02
CA ILE A 111 -2.79 -10.75 -1.66
C ILE A 111 -2.45 -11.99 -0.83
N ILE A 112 -2.26 -11.82 0.48
CA ILE A 112 -1.96 -12.94 1.40
C ILE A 112 -3.11 -13.96 1.40
N GLN A 113 -4.37 -13.51 1.44
CA GLN A 113 -5.52 -14.43 1.40
C GLN A 113 -5.55 -15.26 0.12
N LYS A 114 -5.37 -14.62 -1.04
CA LYS A 114 -5.54 -15.27 -2.35
C LYS A 114 -4.33 -16.11 -2.75
N PHE A 115 -3.11 -15.59 -2.57
CA PHE A 115 -1.89 -16.23 -3.10
C PHE A 115 -1.12 -17.08 -2.08
N ILE A 116 -1.20 -16.76 -0.79
CA ILE A 116 -0.45 -17.49 0.25
C ILE A 116 -1.33 -18.51 0.96
N ARG A 117 -2.55 -18.11 1.30
CA ARG A 117 -3.51 -18.96 2.03
C ARG A 117 -4.40 -19.80 1.12
N ASN A 118 -4.24 -19.71 -0.20
CA ASN A 118 -5.07 -20.40 -1.20
C ASN A 118 -6.58 -20.21 -0.97
N GLY A 119 -7.01 -19.03 -0.48
CA GLY A 119 -8.42 -18.76 -0.19
C GLY A 119 -8.97 -19.43 1.08
N ASN A 120 -8.13 -20.03 1.92
CA ASN A 120 -8.56 -20.57 3.22
C ASN A 120 -9.14 -19.45 4.10
N LYS A 121 -10.45 -19.53 4.33
CA LYS A 121 -11.21 -18.54 5.12
C LYS A 121 -10.52 -18.24 6.44
N LEU A 122 -10.45 -16.96 6.76
CA LEU A 122 -10.01 -16.52 8.07
C LEU A 122 -11.04 -16.91 9.12
N THR A 123 -10.59 -17.20 10.34
CA THR A 123 -11.52 -17.32 11.46
C THR A 123 -12.12 -15.95 11.79
N THR A 124 -13.29 -15.93 12.44
CA THR A 124 -13.96 -14.68 12.85
C THR A 124 -13.02 -13.76 13.66
N LYS A 125 -12.23 -14.33 14.57
CA LYS A 125 -11.22 -13.61 15.37
C LYS A 125 -10.10 -13.01 14.49
N GLN A 126 -9.73 -13.70 13.41
CA GLN A 126 -8.72 -13.22 12.48
C GLN A 126 -9.24 -12.06 11.61
N HIS A 127 -10.48 -12.14 11.15
CA HIS A 127 -11.13 -11.02 10.45
C HIS A 127 -11.21 -9.76 11.30
N LEU A 128 -11.60 -9.88 12.59
CA LEU A 128 -11.74 -8.73 13.50
C LEU A 128 -10.45 -7.95 13.76
N THR A 129 -9.28 -8.53 13.48
CA THR A 129 -7.98 -7.89 13.72
C THR A 129 -7.24 -7.55 12.44
N ILE A 130 -7.81 -7.81 11.26
CA ILE A 130 -7.08 -7.79 10.00
C ILE A 130 -6.48 -6.41 9.66
N THR A 131 -7.22 -5.34 9.93
CA THR A 131 -6.82 -3.93 9.71
C THR A 131 -5.83 -3.40 10.74
N LYS A 132 -5.54 -4.16 11.80
CA LYS A 132 -4.60 -3.78 12.87
C LYS A 132 -3.29 -4.58 12.82
N ARG A 133 -3.17 -5.54 11.90
CA ARG A 133 -2.07 -6.51 11.86
C ARG A 133 -0.84 -6.03 11.12
N ILE A 134 -1.00 -5.10 10.19
CA ILE A 134 0.08 -4.64 9.33
C ILE A 134 0.41 -3.19 9.72
N PRO A 135 1.49 -2.96 10.47
CA PRO A 135 1.99 -1.62 10.74
C PRO A 135 2.30 -0.85 9.46
N ARG A 136 2.32 0.48 9.54
CA ARG A 136 2.78 1.34 8.44
C ARG A 136 4.20 0.98 8.05
N LEU A 137 4.49 1.04 6.74
CA LEU A 137 5.79 0.70 6.15
C LEU A 137 6.25 -0.73 6.46
N SER A 138 5.32 -1.65 6.78
CA SER A 138 5.65 -3.07 6.88
C SER A 138 6.15 -3.57 5.54
N LEU A 139 7.33 -4.19 5.55
CA LEU A 139 7.87 -4.86 4.38
C LEU A 139 7.66 -6.37 4.53
N MET A 140 7.01 -6.97 3.54
CA MET A 140 6.83 -8.41 3.45
C MET A 140 7.49 -8.91 2.17
N HIS A 141 8.18 -10.04 2.27
CA HIS A 141 8.84 -10.65 1.13
C HIS A 141 8.23 -12.03 0.88
N PHE A 142 7.90 -12.29 -0.38
CA PHE A 142 7.34 -13.55 -0.84
C PHE A 142 8.19 -14.09 -1.97
N ASP A 143 8.57 -15.36 -1.88
CA ASP A 143 9.16 -16.07 -3.00
C ASP A 143 8.05 -16.67 -3.85
N VAL A 144 8.23 -16.64 -5.17
CA VAL A 144 7.37 -17.36 -6.12
C VAL A 144 8.17 -18.53 -6.67
N ASP A 145 7.66 -19.76 -6.49
CA ASP A 145 8.33 -20.95 -7.02
C ASP A 145 8.09 -21.14 -8.52
N SER A 146 8.72 -22.15 -9.11
CA SER A 146 8.60 -22.46 -10.55
C SER A 146 7.19 -22.88 -10.97
N SER A 147 6.32 -23.26 -10.03
CA SER A 147 4.91 -23.56 -10.28
C SER A 147 4.00 -22.33 -10.17
N GLY A 148 4.57 -21.16 -9.84
CA GLY A 148 3.83 -19.93 -9.63
C GLY A 148 3.19 -19.82 -8.25
N LYS A 149 3.51 -20.74 -7.32
CA LYS A 149 2.99 -20.71 -5.95
C LYS A 149 3.83 -19.76 -5.10
N TRP A 150 3.12 -18.93 -4.33
CA TRP A 150 3.75 -17.93 -3.47
C TRP A 150 3.98 -18.51 -2.07
N ARG A 151 5.11 -18.18 -1.46
CA ARG A 151 5.43 -18.53 -0.08
C ARG A 151 6.10 -17.35 0.63
N PRO A 152 5.89 -17.16 1.94
CA PRO A 152 6.66 -16.20 2.72
C PRO A 152 8.16 -16.50 2.58
N SER A 153 8.95 -15.47 2.26
CA SER A 153 10.40 -15.57 2.17
C SER A 153 11.03 -15.41 3.56
N SER A 154 12.17 -16.06 3.78
CA SER A 154 13.01 -15.85 4.97
C SER A 154 13.88 -14.59 4.90
N ALA A 155 13.96 -13.96 3.71
CA ALA A 155 14.66 -12.72 3.51
C ALA A 155 13.80 -11.53 3.97
N SER A 156 13.67 -11.39 5.29
CA SER A 156 13.02 -10.24 5.92
C SER A 156 14.05 -9.18 6.29
N LEU A 157 13.85 -7.94 5.83
CA LEU A 157 14.48 -6.78 6.46
C LEU A 157 13.94 -6.64 7.89
N PRO A 158 14.72 -6.12 8.85
CA PRO A 158 14.22 -5.85 10.19
C PRO A 158 13.00 -4.94 10.12
N GLY A 159 11.98 -5.24 10.93
CA GLY A 159 10.80 -4.39 11.05
C GLY A 159 11.18 -3.01 11.54
N LEU A 160 10.61 -1.97 10.93
CA LEU A 160 10.82 -0.60 11.39
C LEU A 160 9.85 -0.32 12.55
N GLN A 161 10.37 -0.28 13.77
CA GLN A 161 9.61 0.17 14.93
C GLN A 161 9.95 1.64 15.21
N GLY A 162 9.09 2.55 14.74
CA GLY A 162 9.19 3.96 15.11
C GLY A 162 8.58 4.19 16.48
N ALA A 163 9.23 4.97 17.34
CA ALA A 163 8.57 5.57 18.48
C ALA A 163 7.57 6.61 17.96
N THR A 164 6.31 6.53 18.34
CA THR A 164 5.37 7.65 18.13
C THR A 164 5.91 8.84 18.89
N CYS A 165 6.35 9.90 18.19
CA CYS A 165 6.51 11.20 18.82
C CYS A 165 5.18 11.56 19.46
N THR A 166 5.16 11.73 20.77
CA THR A 166 4.04 12.35 21.47
C THR A 166 3.70 13.65 20.77
N MET A 167 2.42 13.85 20.44
CA MET A 167 1.95 15.15 19.99
C MET A 167 2.31 16.18 21.06
N PHE A 168 3.36 16.95 20.83
CA PHE A 168 3.49 18.22 21.51
C PHE A 168 2.39 19.06 20.89
N ASN A 169 1.41 19.49 21.71
CA ASN A 169 0.51 20.56 21.32
C ASN A 169 1.41 21.66 20.78
N GLN A 170 1.32 21.96 19.47
CA GLN A 170 1.97 23.16 18.97
C GLN A 170 1.44 24.29 19.86
N PRO A 171 2.31 25.10 20.49
CA PRO A 171 1.84 26.17 21.34
C PRO A 171 0.93 27.03 20.48
N ASP A 172 -0.36 27.09 20.86
CA ASP A 172 -1.29 28.02 20.25
C ASP A 172 -0.77 29.40 20.60
N LEU A 173 -0.06 30.05 19.67
CA LEU A 173 0.45 31.41 19.83
C LEU A 173 -0.70 32.37 20.17
N SER A 174 -1.94 32.02 19.78
CA SER A 174 -3.15 32.74 20.15
C SER A 174 -3.37 32.78 21.67
N PHE A 175 -2.85 31.81 22.42
CA PHE A 175 -2.90 31.79 23.88
C PHE A 175 -2.08 32.93 24.52
N LEU A 176 -1.01 33.39 23.87
CA LEU A 176 -0.16 34.50 24.35
C LEU A 176 -0.75 35.89 24.05
N ILE A 177 -1.71 35.96 23.13
CA ILE A 177 -2.32 37.24 22.68
C ILE A 177 -3.80 37.36 23.05
N ARG A 178 -4.37 36.37 23.76
CA ARG A 178 -5.73 36.50 24.29
C ARG A 178 -5.74 37.62 25.34
N PRO A 179 -6.60 38.63 25.20
CA PRO A 179 -6.80 39.60 26.26
C PRO A 179 -7.31 38.84 27.48
N THR A 180 -6.56 38.86 28.58
CA THR A 180 -7.06 38.49 29.91
C THR A 180 -8.04 39.58 30.34
N ARG A 181 -9.25 39.54 29.81
CA ARG A 181 -10.39 40.17 30.48
C ARG A 181 -10.72 39.23 31.64
N ASP A 182 -10.62 39.74 32.86
CA ASP A 182 -10.87 39.09 34.15
C ASP A 182 -9.61 38.79 35.01
N PHE A 183 -8.72 39.78 35.14
CA PHE A 183 -7.97 40.03 36.39
C PHE A 183 -8.08 41.51 36.76
#